data_AF-A0A1I1GE44-F1
#
_entry.id   AF-A0A1I1GE44-F1
#
_cell.length_a   1.000
_cell.length_b   1.000
_cell.length_c   1.000
_cell.angle_alpha   90.00
_cell.angle_beta   90.00
_cell.angle_gamma   90.00
#
_symmetry.space_group_name_H-M   'P 1'
#
loop_
_entity.id
_entity.type
_entity.pdbx_description
1 polymer ?
#
loop_
_entity_poly.entity_id
_entity_poly.type
_entity_poly.pdbx_seq_one_letter_code
_entity_poly.pdbx_strand_id
1 'polypeptide(L)'
;MGNKNTVSHDYMSENEHFSDAINFFMFDGEKVVLPENLDTEDVNEEAIIHKYDRLFSTQKIRDIVKRVTIKSDKNTTYVIIGVENQSDIHYAMVVRNLLYDALCYSAQVAAIAKQNRKEGKVSGNAEFLSGFTKADKIKPVITLVINWSKDKWDGPRKLSEMMIDTDPRINEWIDDYNLKLIDPHDIEDFTKFSSELGDVLEFIKRQNDDNYINDMKREKE
;
A
#
# COMPACT_ATOMS: atom_id res chain seq x y z
N MET A 1 -21.21 -7.23 -4.16
CA MET A 1 -19.83 -7.25 -3.66
C MET A 1 -18.77 -7.13 -4.77
N GLY A 2 -18.95 -7.73 -5.97
CA GLY A 2 -17.96 -7.57 -7.06
C GLY A 2 -17.82 -6.16 -7.66
N ASN A 3 -18.94 -5.46 -7.90
CA ASN A 3 -18.92 -4.23 -8.71
C ASN A 3 -18.27 -3.00 -8.03
N LYS A 4 -18.38 -2.89 -6.69
CA LYS A 4 -17.81 -1.74 -5.94
C LYS A 4 -16.28 -1.80 -5.88
N ASN A 5 -15.73 -2.98 -5.62
CA ASN A 5 -14.28 -3.17 -5.58
C ASN A 5 -13.64 -2.91 -6.95
N THR A 6 -14.34 -3.23 -8.05
CA THR A 6 -13.86 -2.92 -9.42
C THR A 6 -13.77 -1.42 -9.67
N VAL A 7 -14.76 -0.63 -9.21
CA VAL A 7 -14.73 0.84 -9.39
C VAL A 7 -13.60 1.49 -8.61
N SER A 8 -13.45 1.16 -7.32
CA SER A 8 -12.36 1.71 -6.50
C SER A 8 -10.98 1.28 -7.01
N HIS A 9 -10.87 0.06 -7.52
CA HIS A 9 -9.66 -0.43 -8.17
C HIS A 9 -9.31 0.39 -9.42
N ASP A 10 -10.25 0.58 -10.34
CA ASP A 10 -9.98 1.28 -11.60
C ASP A 10 -9.65 2.75 -11.33
N TYR A 11 -10.39 3.39 -10.43
CA TYR A 11 -10.16 4.78 -10.00
C TYR A 11 -8.75 4.98 -9.42
N MET A 12 -8.34 4.12 -8.48
CA MET A 12 -7.01 4.18 -7.88
C MET A 12 -5.88 3.67 -8.79
N SER A 13 -6.22 3.00 -9.90
CA SER A 13 -5.24 2.57 -10.91
C SER A 13 -4.75 3.74 -11.75
N GLU A 14 -5.46 4.87 -11.75
CA GLU A 14 -4.99 6.10 -12.38
C GLU A 14 -3.79 6.69 -11.61
N ASN A 15 -2.76 7.12 -12.32
CA ASN A 15 -1.53 7.62 -11.70
C ASN A 15 -1.77 8.89 -10.88
N GLU A 16 -2.70 9.74 -11.30
CA GLU A 16 -3.06 10.98 -10.60
C GLU A 16 -3.62 10.67 -9.21
N HIS A 17 -4.73 9.92 -9.13
CA HIS A 17 -5.33 9.51 -7.86
C HIS A 17 -4.36 8.72 -6.97
N PHE A 18 -3.58 7.81 -7.55
CA PHE A 18 -2.59 7.05 -6.79
C PHE A 18 -1.54 7.96 -6.17
N SER A 19 -0.93 8.85 -6.97
CA SER A 19 0.11 9.77 -6.47
C SER A 19 -0.44 10.72 -5.40
N ASP A 20 -1.69 11.16 -5.57
CA ASP A 20 -2.34 12.10 -4.65
C ASP A 20 -2.60 11.44 -3.28
N ALA A 21 -3.08 10.19 -3.26
CA ALA A 21 -3.22 9.41 -2.02
C ALA A 21 -1.89 9.25 -1.28
N ILE A 22 -0.80 8.99 -2.01
CA ILE A 22 0.53 8.83 -1.41
C ILE A 22 1.06 10.16 -0.88
N ASN A 23 0.92 11.24 -1.65
CA ASN A 23 1.34 12.58 -1.23
C ASN A 23 0.59 13.05 0.01
N PHE A 24 -0.73 12.86 0.05
CA PHE A 24 -1.52 13.12 1.24
C PHE A 24 -1.01 12.34 2.46
N PHE A 25 -0.87 11.02 2.33
CA PHE A 25 -0.55 10.17 3.49
C PHE A 25 0.90 10.29 3.97
N MET A 26 1.87 10.40 3.05
CA MET A 26 3.29 10.34 3.37
C MET A 26 3.97 11.71 3.44
N PHE A 27 3.44 12.71 2.74
CA PHE A 27 4.10 14.00 2.51
C PHE A 27 3.19 15.19 2.85
N ASP A 28 2.14 14.97 3.66
CA ASP A 28 1.21 16.00 4.11
C ASP A 28 0.56 16.83 2.96
N GLY A 29 0.38 16.20 1.80
CA GLY A 29 -0.17 16.83 0.59
C GLY A 29 0.87 17.49 -0.31
N GLU A 30 2.15 17.52 0.07
CA GLU A 30 3.21 18.01 -0.81
C GLU A 30 3.39 17.09 -2.02
N LYS A 31 3.50 17.69 -3.22
CA LYS A 31 3.62 16.98 -4.51
C LYS A 31 5.02 16.39 -4.72
N VAL A 32 5.37 15.39 -3.91
CA VAL A 32 6.66 14.69 -3.96
C VAL A 32 6.64 13.55 -4.97
N VAL A 33 5.58 12.74 -4.95
CA VAL A 33 5.32 11.68 -5.93
C VAL A 33 4.52 12.28 -7.07
N LEU A 34 5.10 12.29 -8.26
CA LEU A 34 4.43 12.80 -9.45
C LEU A 34 3.86 11.64 -10.28
N PRO A 35 2.68 11.79 -10.91
CA PRO A 35 2.05 10.76 -11.74
C PRO A 35 2.98 10.16 -12.80
N GLU A 36 3.84 10.97 -13.41
CA GLU A 36 4.81 10.56 -14.42
C GLU A 36 6.01 9.77 -13.87
N ASN A 37 6.23 9.80 -12.55
CA ASN A 37 7.27 9.03 -11.86
C ASN A 37 6.75 7.66 -11.36
N LEU A 38 5.48 7.36 -11.61
CA LEU A 38 4.86 6.07 -11.32
C LEU A 38 5.02 5.16 -12.54
N ASP A 39 5.73 4.06 -12.34
CA ASP A 39 5.93 3.06 -13.38
C ASP A 39 5.05 1.86 -13.05
N THR A 40 4.16 1.52 -13.98
CA THR A 40 3.28 0.35 -13.84
C THR A 40 4.02 -0.96 -14.09
N GLU A 41 5.18 -0.95 -14.75
CA GLU A 41 5.79 -2.18 -15.27
C GLU A 41 7.32 -2.24 -15.10
N ASP A 42 7.78 -3.04 -14.15
CA ASP A 42 8.99 -3.84 -14.38
C ASP A 42 8.51 -5.27 -14.60
N VAL A 43 8.60 -5.77 -15.84
CA VAL A 43 8.14 -7.11 -16.27
C VAL A 43 8.65 -8.22 -15.33
N ASN A 44 9.77 -7.99 -14.65
CA ASN A 44 10.29 -8.90 -13.63
C ASN A 44 9.48 -8.88 -12.33
N GLU A 45 9.05 -7.72 -11.85
CA GLU A 45 8.27 -7.56 -10.61
C GLU A 45 6.85 -8.09 -10.80
N GLU A 46 6.19 -7.84 -11.94
CA GLU A 46 4.91 -8.45 -12.28
C GLU A 46 5.00 -9.97 -12.35
N ALA A 47 6.03 -10.52 -13.00
CA ALA A 47 6.23 -11.97 -13.07
C ALA A 47 6.44 -12.59 -11.68
N ILE A 48 6.99 -11.83 -10.73
CA ILE A 48 7.16 -12.27 -9.36
C ILE A 48 5.85 -12.15 -8.58
N ILE A 49 5.15 -11.01 -8.66
CA ILE A 49 3.81 -10.81 -8.06
C ILE A 49 2.86 -11.91 -8.55
N HIS A 50 2.80 -12.17 -9.86
CA HIS A 50 2.01 -13.25 -10.45
C HIS A 50 2.45 -14.66 -10.03
N LYS A 51 3.74 -14.87 -9.78
CA LYS A 51 4.23 -16.15 -9.24
C LYS A 51 3.74 -16.38 -7.81
N TYR A 52 3.66 -15.31 -7.00
CA TYR A 52 3.07 -15.40 -5.68
C TYR A 52 1.53 -15.48 -5.74
N ASP A 53 0.85 -14.75 -6.63
CA ASP A 53 -0.61 -14.88 -6.84
C ASP A 53 -0.97 -16.35 -7.12
N ARG A 54 -0.13 -17.05 -7.91
CA ARG A 54 -0.27 -18.49 -8.17
C ARG A 54 0.00 -19.38 -6.95
N LEU A 55 0.88 -18.99 -6.03
CA LEU A 55 1.11 -19.72 -4.77
C LEU A 55 -0.11 -19.65 -3.83
N PHE A 56 -0.89 -18.56 -3.89
CA PHE A 56 -2.14 -18.42 -3.13
C PHE A 56 -3.37 -18.97 -3.88
N SER A 57 -3.17 -19.53 -5.06
CA SER A 57 -4.09 -20.31 -5.93
C SER A 57 -5.48 -19.73 -6.26
N THR A 58 -5.95 -18.66 -5.60
CA THR A 58 -7.32 -18.14 -5.81
C THR A 58 -7.52 -16.64 -5.52
N GLN A 59 -6.53 -15.89 -5.02
CA GLN A 59 -6.70 -14.48 -4.67
C GLN A 59 -5.57 -13.60 -5.19
N LYS A 60 -5.93 -12.50 -5.86
CA LYS A 60 -5.03 -11.40 -6.20
C LYS A 60 -4.40 -10.91 -4.88
N ILE A 61 -3.07 -10.86 -4.79
CA ILE A 61 -2.38 -10.53 -3.54
C ILE A 61 -2.71 -9.10 -3.12
N ARG A 62 -2.75 -8.13 -4.04
CA ARG A 62 -3.25 -6.79 -3.74
C ARG A 62 -4.16 -6.28 -4.83
N ASP A 63 -5.00 -5.31 -4.49
CA ASP A 63 -5.78 -4.60 -5.51
C ASP A 63 -4.85 -3.91 -6.51
N ILE A 64 -3.92 -3.07 -6.04
CA ILE A 64 -3.02 -2.27 -6.88
C ILE A 64 -1.59 -2.31 -6.31
N VAL A 65 -0.59 -2.41 -7.18
CA VAL A 65 0.83 -2.28 -6.82
C VAL A 65 1.52 -1.43 -7.87
N LYS A 66 2.28 -0.40 -7.46
CA LYS A 66 3.09 0.43 -8.36
C LYS A 66 4.50 0.61 -7.82
N ARG A 67 5.44 0.73 -8.75
CA ARG A 67 6.79 1.21 -8.42
C ARG A 67 6.77 2.73 -8.38
N VAL A 68 7.17 3.27 -7.24
CA VAL A 68 7.17 4.70 -6.96
C VAL A 68 8.61 5.18 -6.87
N THR A 69 8.92 6.20 -7.66
CA THR A 69 10.20 6.90 -7.58
C THR A 69 10.04 8.14 -6.72
N ILE A 70 10.69 8.16 -5.55
CA ILE A 70 10.73 9.32 -4.66
C ILE A 70 12.07 10.02 -4.86
N LYS A 71 12.03 11.30 -5.26
CA LYS A 71 13.22 12.14 -5.46
C LYS A 71 13.31 13.12 -4.30
N SER A 72 14.41 13.09 -3.55
CA SER A 72 14.70 14.05 -2.47
C SER A 72 16.09 14.60 -2.67
N ASP A 73 16.21 15.89 -3.02
CA ASP A 73 17.36 16.81 -3.21
C ASP A 73 18.74 16.30 -3.70
N LYS A 74 19.15 15.05 -3.45
CA LYS A 74 20.35 14.37 -3.98
C LYS A 74 20.21 12.85 -4.14
N ASN A 75 19.11 12.24 -3.70
CA ASN A 75 18.89 10.79 -3.73
C ASN A 75 17.57 10.44 -4.41
N THR A 76 17.60 9.39 -5.25
CA THR A 76 16.42 8.76 -5.83
C THR A 76 16.20 7.43 -5.13
N THR A 77 15.04 7.26 -4.49
CA THR A 77 14.65 6.01 -3.84
C THR A 77 13.50 5.37 -4.61
N TYR A 78 13.67 4.09 -4.95
CA TYR A 78 12.61 3.28 -5.52
C TYR A 78 11.90 2.54 -4.40
N VAL A 79 10.59 2.74 -4.27
CA VAL A 79 9.72 2.10 -3.29
C VAL A 79 8.61 1.35 -4.02
N ILE A 80 8.27 0.16 -3.56
CA ILE A 80 7.08 -0.55 -4.04
C ILE A 80 5.92 -0.15 -3.13
N ILE A 81 4.88 0.45 -3.70
CA ILE A 81 3.69 0.84 -2.95
C ILE A 81 2.49 0.01 -3.41
N GLY A 82 1.88 -0.71 -2.49
CA GLY A 82 0.57 -1.34 -2.69
C GLY A 82 -0.56 -0.45 -2.19
N VAL A 83 -1.70 -0.47 -2.87
CA VAL A 83 -2.96 0.09 -2.39
C VAL A 83 -3.99 -1.03 -2.29
N GLU A 84 -4.63 -1.13 -1.14
CA GLU A 84 -5.77 -2.02 -0.90
C GLU A 84 -7.03 -1.19 -0.70
N ASN A 85 -8.07 -1.46 -1.50
CA ASN A 85 -9.33 -0.74 -1.45
C ASN A 85 -10.34 -1.55 -0.63
N GLN A 86 -10.78 -1.01 0.51
CA GLN A 86 -11.73 -1.71 1.38
C GLN A 86 -13.11 -1.06 1.33
N SER A 87 -14.07 -1.76 0.73
CA SER A 87 -15.50 -1.40 0.77
C SER A 87 -16.18 -1.80 2.08
N ASP A 88 -15.64 -2.82 2.76
CA ASP A 88 -16.10 -3.36 4.04
C ASP A 88 -14.88 -3.55 4.94
N ILE A 89 -15.04 -3.35 6.26
CA ILE A 89 -13.93 -3.43 7.21
C ILE A 89 -13.51 -4.88 7.41
N HIS A 90 -12.23 -5.16 7.16
CA HIS A 90 -11.65 -6.48 7.36
C HIS A 90 -10.77 -6.47 8.62
N TYR A 91 -11.29 -7.00 9.73
CA TYR A 91 -10.63 -6.94 11.04
C TYR A 91 -9.22 -7.60 11.11
N ALA A 92 -8.87 -8.47 10.16
CA ALA A 92 -7.53 -9.04 10.05
C ALA A 92 -6.61 -8.34 9.02
N MET A 93 -6.92 -7.10 8.63
CA MET A 93 -6.17 -6.36 7.60
C MET A 93 -4.71 -6.14 7.96
N VAL A 94 -4.40 -5.95 9.25
CA VAL A 94 -3.02 -5.77 9.73
C VAL A 94 -2.14 -6.98 9.39
N VAL A 95 -2.59 -8.19 9.73
CA VAL A 95 -1.86 -9.43 9.43
C VAL A 95 -1.78 -9.69 7.93
N ARG A 96 -2.86 -9.38 7.19
CA ARG A 96 -2.90 -9.52 5.74
C ARG A 96 -1.85 -8.63 5.06
N ASN A 97 -1.77 -7.35 5.44
CA ASN A 97 -0.77 -6.43 4.89
C ASN A 97 0.65 -6.81 5.27
N LEU A 98 0.87 -7.23 6.52
CA LEU A 98 2.17 -7.74 6.97
C LEU A 98 2.62 -8.93 6.11
N LEU A 99 1.73 -9.90 5.86
CA LEU A 99 2.02 -11.03 4.99
C LEU A 99 2.39 -10.57 3.57
N TYR A 100 1.62 -9.65 3.00
CA TYR A 100 1.89 -9.16 1.65
C TYR A 100 3.23 -8.43 1.53
N ASP A 101 3.58 -7.58 2.50
CA ASP A 101 4.86 -6.89 2.53
C ASP A 101 6.01 -7.91 2.61
N ALA A 102 5.89 -8.92 3.49
CA ALA A 102 6.87 -9.98 3.63
C ALA A 102 7.03 -10.81 2.35
N LEU A 103 5.94 -11.15 1.67
CA LEU A 103 5.97 -11.85 0.39
C LEU A 103 6.66 -11.03 -0.69
N CYS A 104 6.42 -9.72 -0.74
CA CYS A 104 7.09 -8.81 -1.67
C CYS A 104 8.61 -8.73 -1.40
N TYR A 105 9.04 -8.72 -0.14
CA TYR A 105 10.48 -8.81 0.16
C TYR A 105 11.09 -10.17 -0.23
N SER A 106 10.40 -11.27 0.08
CA SER A 106 10.82 -12.63 -0.32
C SER A 106 10.95 -12.76 -1.84
N ALA A 107 10.02 -12.13 -2.56
CA ALA A 107 10.03 -11.96 -4.01
C ALA A 107 11.30 -11.29 -4.54
N GLN A 108 11.67 -10.15 -3.97
CA GLN A 108 12.86 -9.42 -4.35
C GLN A 108 14.14 -10.24 -4.12
N VAL A 109 14.25 -10.90 -2.95
CA VAL A 109 15.39 -11.78 -2.63
C VAL A 109 15.51 -12.90 -3.67
N ALA A 110 14.41 -13.56 -4.01
CA ALA A 110 14.41 -14.64 -4.99
C ALA A 110 14.82 -14.16 -6.40
N ALA A 111 14.41 -12.95 -6.79
CA ALA A 111 14.75 -12.36 -8.08
C ALA A 111 16.25 -12.03 -8.19
N ILE A 112 16.78 -11.37 -7.16
CA ILE A 112 18.20 -11.05 -7.04
C ILE A 112 19.03 -12.33 -7.04
N ALA A 113 18.62 -13.33 -6.25
CA ALA A 113 19.30 -14.61 -6.21
C ALA A 113 19.35 -15.34 -7.56
N LYS A 114 18.24 -15.30 -8.31
CA LYS A 114 18.18 -15.86 -9.67
C LYS A 114 19.16 -15.13 -10.61
N GLN A 115 19.22 -13.80 -10.53
CA GLN A 115 20.12 -13.00 -11.35
C GLN A 115 21.59 -13.25 -11.01
N ASN A 116 21.94 -13.27 -9.72
CA ASN A 116 23.30 -13.55 -9.26
C ASN A 116 23.82 -14.92 -9.72
N ARG A 117 22.97 -15.95 -9.65
CA ARG A 117 23.30 -17.29 -10.15
C ARG A 117 23.54 -17.29 -11.66
N LYS A 118 22.71 -16.56 -12.42
CA LYS A 118 22.86 -16.42 -13.87
C LYS A 118 24.17 -15.70 -14.24
N GLU A 119 24.58 -14.73 -13.45
CA GLU A 119 25.78 -13.92 -13.67
C GLU A 119 27.05 -14.52 -13.04
N GLY A 120 26.96 -15.67 -12.34
CA GLY A 120 28.09 -16.30 -11.68
C GLY A 120 28.67 -15.49 -10.50
N LYS A 121 27.89 -14.55 -9.95
CA LYS A 121 28.32 -13.65 -8.85
C LYS A 121 28.35 -14.31 -7.48
N VAL A 122 27.85 -15.54 -7.36
CA VAL A 122 27.72 -16.26 -6.10
C VAL A 122 29.07 -16.90 -5.75
N SER A 123 29.72 -16.45 -4.68
CA SER A 123 31.04 -16.92 -4.27
C SER A 123 31.08 -17.37 -2.81
N GLY A 124 31.57 -18.59 -2.56
CA GLY A 124 31.66 -19.15 -1.20
C GLY A 124 30.36 -19.78 -0.66
N ASN A 125 30.50 -20.55 0.43
CA ASN A 125 29.45 -21.43 0.95
C ASN A 125 28.18 -20.69 1.43
N ALA A 126 28.31 -19.50 2.02
CA ALA A 126 27.17 -18.75 2.54
C ALA A 126 26.32 -18.11 1.44
N GLU A 127 26.95 -17.59 0.38
CA GLU A 127 26.24 -16.97 -0.76
C GLU A 127 25.55 -18.04 -1.61
N PHE A 128 26.07 -19.27 -1.63
CA PHE A 128 25.43 -20.39 -2.32
C PHE A 128 24.08 -20.79 -1.69
N LEU A 129 23.95 -20.67 -0.36
CA LEU A 129 22.73 -21.05 0.37
C LEU A 129 21.53 -20.17 0.00
N SER A 130 21.71 -18.85 -0.03
CA SER A 130 20.62 -17.90 -0.34
C SER A 130 20.59 -17.47 -1.82
N GLY A 131 21.72 -17.57 -2.53
CA GLY A 131 21.95 -16.88 -3.80
C GLY A 131 22.04 -15.35 -3.68
N PHE A 132 21.97 -14.81 -2.46
CA PHE A 132 21.98 -13.39 -2.14
C PHE A 132 23.33 -13.03 -1.52
N THR A 133 24.01 -12.04 -2.09
CA THR A 133 25.35 -11.61 -1.68
C THR A 133 25.29 -10.54 -0.59
N LYS A 134 26.43 -10.25 0.04
CA LYS A 134 26.52 -9.18 1.06
C LYS A 134 26.23 -7.77 0.51
N ALA A 135 26.49 -7.56 -0.78
CA ALA A 135 26.32 -6.27 -1.43
C ALA A 135 24.88 -6.03 -1.87
N ASP A 136 24.09 -7.10 -2.04
CA ASP A 136 22.72 -6.99 -2.51
C ASP A 136 21.83 -6.24 -1.53
N LYS A 137 20.90 -5.47 -2.09
CA LYS A 137 19.91 -4.68 -1.37
C LYS A 137 18.54 -4.91 -1.97
N ILE A 138 17.52 -4.85 -1.12
CA ILE A 138 16.12 -4.88 -1.52
C ILE A 138 15.55 -3.46 -1.43
N LYS A 139 14.55 -3.20 -2.27
CA LYS A 139 13.76 -1.97 -2.29
C LYS A 139 12.74 -2.01 -1.14
N PRO A 140 12.50 -0.88 -0.45
CA PRO A 140 11.43 -0.78 0.55
C PRO A 140 10.06 -1.11 -0.06
N VAL A 141 9.19 -1.71 0.76
CA VAL A 141 7.80 -2.02 0.43
C VAL A 141 6.89 -1.35 1.45
N ILE A 142 5.86 -0.65 0.96
CA ILE A 142 4.85 0.01 1.77
C ILE A 142 3.47 -0.40 1.23
N THR A 143 2.51 -0.66 2.12
CA THR A 143 1.11 -0.90 1.73
C THR A 143 0.21 0.10 2.39
N LEU A 144 -0.50 0.87 1.58
CA LEU A 144 -1.54 1.80 1.98
C LEU A 144 -2.92 1.12 1.83
N VAL A 145 -3.79 1.29 2.82
CA VAL A 145 -5.19 0.89 2.76
C VAL A 145 -6.05 2.13 2.65
N ILE A 146 -7.05 2.11 1.76
CA ILE A 146 -8.04 3.17 1.67
C ILE A 146 -9.40 2.60 2.06
N ASN A 147 -10.01 3.17 3.10
CA ASN A 147 -11.37 2.85 3.52
C ASN A 147 -12.37 3.61 2.64
N TRP A 148 -13.04 2.88 1.74
CA TRP A 148 -14.13 3.41 0.91
C TRP A 148 -15.50 3.17 1.53
N SER A 149 -15.55 2.56 2.73
CA SER A 149 -16.81 2.35 3.42
C SER A 149 -17.35 3.67 3.95
N LYS A 150 -18.68 3.70 4.10
CA LYS A 150 -19.39 4.83 4.72
C LYS A 150 -19.17 4.92 6.22
N ASP A 151 -18.59 3.88 6.81
CA ASP A 151 -18.44 3.73 8.24
C ASP A 151 -16.98 4.06 8.61
N LYS A 152 -16.80 4.65 9.80
CA LYS A 152 -15.47 4.88 10.35
C LYS A 152 -14.77 3.53 10.58
N TRP A 153 -13.48 3.45 10.27
CA TRP A 153 -12.68 2.26 10.52
C TRP A 153 -12.64 1.91 12.01
N ASP A 154 -13.19 0.75 12.37
CA ASP A 154 -13.27 0.22 13.72
C ASP A 154 -12.37 -1.02 13.94
N GLY A 155 -11.59 -1.40 12.93
CA GLY A 155 -10.65 -2.51 13.00
C GLY A 155 -9.29 -2.13 13.60
N PRO A 156 -8.47 -3.14 13.97
CA PRO A 156 -7.10 -2.92 14.43
C PRO A 156 -6.26 -2.12 13.43
N ARG A 157 -5.41 -1.22 13.94
CA ARG A 157 -4.42 -0.42 13.19
C ARG A 157 -2.99 -0.85 13.48
N LYS A 158 -2.78 -1.68 14.49
CA LYS A 158 -1.48 -2.26 14.85
C LYS A 158 -1.58 -3.75 15.12
N LEU A 159 -0.46 -4.46 15.00
CA LEU A 159 -0.44 -5.89 15.23
C LEU A 159 -0.69 -6.21 16.71
N SER A 160 -0.15 -5.38 17.60
CA SER A 160 -0.35 -5.52 19.05
C SER A 160 -1.84 -5.46 19.46
N GLU A 161 -2.66 -4.67 18.77
CA GLU A 161 -4.11 -4.57 19.02
C GLU A 161 -4.87 -5.85 18.68
N MET A 162 -4.26 -6.74 17.89
CA MET A 162 -4.80 -8.06 17.56
C MET A 162 -4.33 -9.17 18.51
N MET A 163 -3.36 -8.88 19.38
CA MET A 163 -2.78 -9.88 20.26
C MET A 163 -3.66 -10.11 21.48
N ILE A 164 -3.60 -11.34 22.00
CA ILE A 164 -4.08 -11.62 23.34
C ILE A 164 -3.26 -10.84 24.39
N ASP A 165 -3.77 -10.74 25.61
CA ASP A 165 -2.98 -10.19 26.72
C ASP A 165 -1.69 -11.00 26.92
N THR A 166 -0.55 -10.32 26.74
CA THR A 166 0.79 -10.86 26.89
C THR A 166 1.45 -10.35 28.17
N ASP A 167 2.48 -11.07 28.65
CA ASP A 167 3.33 -10.57 29.71
C ASP A 167 4.02 -9.27 29.26
N PRO A 168 3.90 -8.14 29.98
CA PRO A 168 4.50 -6.87 29.56
C PRO A 168 6.01 -6.95 29.30
N ARG A 169 6.71 -7.90 29.95
CA ARG A 169 8.15 -8.13 29.77
C ARG A 169 8.52 -8.64 28.38
N ILE A 170 7.59 -9.25 27.64
CA ILE A 170 7.86 -9.75 26.28
C ILE A 170 7.54 -8.72 25.19
N ASN A 171 6.80 -7.65 25.52
CA ASN A 171 6.31 -6.69 24.53
C ASN A 171 7.43 -5.94 23.80
N GLU A 172 8.59 -5.73 24.44
CA GLU A 172 9.75 -5.08 23.80
C GLU A 172 10.41 -5.94 22.71
N TRP A 173 10.14 -7.24 22.68
CA TRP A 173 10.72 -8.21 21.74
C TRP A 173 9.80 -8.53 20.56
N ILE A 174 8.59 -7.95 20.54
CA ILE A 174 7.58 -8.19 19.51
C ILE A 174 7.59 -7.01 18.53
N ASP A 175 7.84 -7.30 17.26
CA ASP A 175 7.71 -6.31 16.20
C ASP A 175 6.22 -5.93 16.02
N ASP A 176 5.92 -4.63 16.10
CA ASP A 176 4.56 -4.13 15.96
C ASP A 176 4.31 -3.51 14.58
N TYR A 177 3.66 -4.29 13.71
CA TYR A 177 3.33 -3.83 12.36
C TYR A 177 2.19 -2.80 12.40
N ASN A 178 2.45 -1.60 11.87
CA ASN A 178 1.46 -0.53 11.80
C ASN A 178 0.78 -0.53 10.42
N LEU A 179 -0.55 -0.52 10.41
CA LEU A 179 -1.37 -0.32 9.22
C LEU A 179 -1.26 1.12 8.73
N LYS A 180 -0.97 1.31 7.45
CA LYS A 180 -0.99 2.62 6.81
C LYS A 180 -2.37 2.76 6.19
N LEU A 181 -3.21 3.60 6.78
CA LEU A 181 -4.63 3.67 6.48
C LEU A 181 -5.02 5.12 6.20
N ILE A 182 -5.69 5.35 5.06
CA ILE A 182 -6.52 6.52 4.83
C ILE A 182 -7.95 6.12 5.15
N ASP A 183 -8.50 6.68 6.23
CA ASP A 183 -9.92 6.62 6.54
C ASP A 183 -10.51 8.02 6.39
N PRO A 184 -11.48 8.24 5.47
CA PRO A 184 -12.12 9.55 5.30
C PRO A 184 -12.56 10.20 6.61
N HIS A 185 -12.98 9.40 7.58
CA HIS A 185 -13.48 9.87 8.87
C HIS A 185 -12.40 10.45 9.79
N ASP A 186 -11.12 10.17 9.51
CA ASP A 186 -9.97 10.75 10.23
C ASP A 186 -9.35 11.95 9.52
N ILE A 187 -9.79 12.27 8.31
CA ILE A 187 -9.26 13.39 7.53
C ILE A 187 -9.90 14.69 8.03
N GLU A 188 -9.08 15.63 8.50
CA GLU A 188 -9.53 16.95 8.94
C GLU A 188 -9.49 17.98 7.79
N ASP A 189 -8.53 17.87 6.89
CA ASP A 189 -8.28 18.83 5.82
C ASP A 189 -8.18 18.12 4.46
N PHE A 190 -9.27 18.17 3.69
CA PHE A 190 -9.34 17.60 2.35
C PHE A 190 -8.64 18.49 1.29
N THR A 191 -8.27 19.73 1.62
CA THR A 191 -7.57 20.62 0.67
C THR A 191 -6.12 20.20 0.41
N LYS A 192 -5.62 19.25 1.20
CA LYS A 192 -4.32 18.58 1.01
C LYS A 192 -4.30 17.61 -0.18
N PHE A 193 -5.47 17.22 -0.68
CA PHE A 193 -5.57 16.49 -1.94
C PHE A 193 -5.51 17.46 -3.11
N SER A 194 -4.88 17.03 -4.19
CA SER A 194 -4.66 17.82 -5.40
C SER A 194 -5.41 17.30 -6.63
N SER A 195 -6.16 16.20 -6.46
CA SER A 195 -7.09 15.61 -7.42
C SER A 195 -8.49 15.50 -6.82
N GLU A 196 -9.49 15.10 -7.62
CA GLU A 196 -10.85 14.82 -7.16
C GLU A 196 -10.95 13.72 -6.09
N LEU A 197 -9.86 12.99 -5.80
CA LEU A 197 -9.82 12.00 -4.72
C LEU A 197 -10.25 12.61 -3.38
N GLY A 198 -9.82 13.85 -3.10
CA GLY A 198 -10.21 14.58 -1.90
C GLY A 198 -11.73 14.76 -1.81
N ASP A 199 -12.35 15.21 -2.90
CA ASP A 199 -13.80 15.42 -3.00
C ASP A 199 -14.58 14.11 -2.80
N VAL A 200 -14.09 13.01 -3.39
CA VAL A 200 -14.71 11.69 -3.25
C VAL A 200 -14.65 11.20 -1.80
N LEU A 201 -13.49 11.31 -1.14
CA LEU A 201 -13.34 10.90 0.25
C LEU A 201 -14.15 11.80 1.18
N GLU A 202 -14.20 13.11 0.91
CA GLU A 202 -15.03 14.05 1.68
C GLU A 202 -16.51 13.69 1.55
N PHE A 203 -16.96 13.38 0.34
CA PHE A 203 -18.32 12.90 0.11
C PHE A 203 -18.60 11.64 0.93
N ILE A 204 -17.71 10.65 0.95
CA ILE A 204 -17.87 9.42 1.73
C ILE A 204 -18.02 9.72 3.22
N LYS A 205 -17.18 10.60 3.78
CA LYS A 205 -17.24 11.03 5.19
C LYS A 205 -18.60 11.67 5.53
N ARG A 206 -19.14 12.47 4.62
CA ARG A 206 -20.32 13.32 4.87
C ARG A 206 -21.62 12.80 4.29
N GLN A 207 -21.63 11.64 3.63
CA GLN A 207 -22.82 11.15 2.90
C GLN A 207 -24.06 10.88 3.78
N ASN A 208 -23.89 10.78 5.10
CA ASN A 208 -24.99 10.63 6.07
C ASN A 208 -25.38 11.95 6.75
N ASP A 209 -24.77 13.08 6.37
CA ASP A 209 -25.14 14.42 6.82
C ASP A 209 -26.12 15.04 5.80
N ASP A 210 -27.41 15.02 6.15
CA ASP A 210 -28.49 15.52 5.31
C ASP A 210 -28.31 17.00 4.90
N ASN A 211 -27.62 17.81 5.71
CA ASN A 211 -27.37 19.22 5.39
C ASN A 211 -26.31 19.35 4.30
N TYR A 212 -25.22 18.58 4.41
CA TYR A 212 -24.14 18.59 3.42
C TYR A 212 -24.60 18.17 2.02
N ILE A 213 -25.44 17.13 1.92
CA ILE A 213 -26.00 16.67 0.65
C ILE A 213 -26.87 17.75 -0.02
N ASN A 214 -27.58 18.55 0.79
CA ASN A 214 -28.42 19.63 0.26
C ASN A 214 -27.61 20.84 -0.20
N ASP A 215 -26.48 21.15 0.45
CA ASP A 215 -25.60 22.24 0.03
C ASP A 215 -24.83 21.91 -1.26
N MET A 216 -24.33 20.66 -1.41
CA MET A 216 -23.71 20.21 -2.67
C MET A 216 -24.65 20.27 -3.88
N LYS A 217 -25.96 20.07 -3.67
CA LYS A 217 -26.97 20.19 -4.74
C LYS A 217 -27.16 21.63 -5.19
N ARG A 218 -26.97 22.61 -4.29
CA ARG A 218 -27.13 24.04 -4.57
C ARG A 218 -25.92 24.65 -5.27
N GLU A 219 -24.71 24.12 -5.04
CA GLU A 219 -23.50 24.60 -5.72
C GLU A 219 -23.40 24.14 -7.20
N LYS A 220 -24.24 23.18 -7.61
CA LYS A 220 -24.33 22.70 -9.01
C LYS A 220 -25.48 23.32 -9.81
N GLU A 221 -26.25 24.23 -9.23
CA GLU A 221 -27.28 25.05 -9.89
C GLU A 221 -26.76 26.45 -10.21
#